data_AF-A0A968JJD0-F1
#
_entry.id   AF-A0A968JJD0-F1
#
_cell.length_a   1.000
_cell.length_b   1.000
_cell.length_c   1.000
_cell.angle_alpha   90.00
_cell.angle_beta   90.00
_cell.angle_gamma   90.00
#
_symmetry.space_group_name_H-M   'P 1'
#
loop_
_entity.id
_entity.type
_entity.pdbx_description
1 polymer ?
#
loop_
_entity_poly.entity_id
_entity_poly.type
_entity_poly.pdbx_seq_one_letter_code
_entity_poly.pdbx_strand_id
1 'polypeptide(L)'
;MAEQQIGEQRLRQFHLPYFESNIVVSLRGVLTLLEQLEVPIPLQIRLAIIGAQGYVGHISRYDHPENKIIDRNELFFDAVTLDSWGVDPGIFLKSVFDQIWNACGYQYSYSYDADGAWKPRMDS
;
A
#
# COMPACT_ATOMS: atom_id res chain seq x y z
N MET A 1 -36.86 -13.97 -26.29
CA MET A 1 -36.47 -12.60 -25.88
C MET A 1 -35.41 -12.77 -24.82
N ALA A 2 -34.16 -12.67 -25.25
CA ALA A 2 -32.96 -12.94 -24.47
C ALA A 2 -32.45 -11.67 -23.76
N GLU A 3 -31.52 -11.89 -22.84
CA GLU A 3 -30.51 -10.93 -22.36
C GLU A 3 -31.00 -9.86 -21.35
N GLN A 4 -30.40 -9.67 -20.17
CA GLN A 4 -29.04 -9.95 -19.71
C GLN A 4 -29.05 -10.27 -18.21
N GLN A 5 -28.40 -11.37 -17.83
CA GLN A 5 -27.80 -11.53 -16.51
C GLN A 5 -26.70 -10.47 -16.37
N ILE A 6 -26.96 -9.44 -15.55
CA ILE A 6 -25.89 -8.60 -15.01
C ILE A 6 -25.20 -9.47 -13.95
N GLY A 7 -24.18 -10.22 -14.38
CA GLY A 7 -23.24 -10.80 -13.44
C GLY A 7 -22.52 -9.64 -12.77
N GLU A 8 -22.85 -9.34 -11.52
CA GLU A 8 -21.99 -8.54 -10.65
C GLU A 8 -20.66 -9.29 -10.52
N GLN A 9 -19.73 -9.04 -11.44
CA GLN A 9 -18.33 -9.34 -11.19
C GLN A 9 -17.94 -8.45 -10.02
N ARG A 10 -17.99 -9.02 -8.82
CA ARG A 10 -17.50 -8.39 -7.59
C ARG A 10 -16.05 -8.00 -7.86
N LEU A 11 -15.82 -6.72 -8.15
CA LEU A 11 -14.49 -6.18 -8.36
C LEU A 11 -13.62 -6.63 -7.19
N ARG A 12 -12.38 -7.05 -7.46
CA ARG A 12 -11.47 -7.45 -6.39
C ARG A 12 -10.97 -6.17 -5.73
N GLN A 13 -11.39 -5.93 -4.49
CA GLN A 13 -11.09 -4.67 -3.81
C GLN A 13 -10.19 -4.91 -2.61
N PHE A 14 -9.36 -3.92 -2.30
CA PHE A 14 -8.61 -3.87 -1.04
C PHE A 14 -8.67 -2.47 -0.45
N HIS A 15 -8.70 -2.41 0.88
CA HIS A 15 -8.75 -1.15 1.60
C HIS A 15 -7.34 -0.59 1.74
N LEU A 16 -7.07 0.57 1.13
CA LEU A 16 -5.73 1.15 1.01
C LEU A 16 -5.07 1.44 2.37
N PRO A 17 -5.72 2.14 3.31
CA PRO A 17 -5.14 2.36 4.65
C PRO A 17 -4.83 1.06 5.41
N TYR A 18 -5.66 0.03 5.23
CA TYR A 18 -5.45 -1.25 5.90
C TYR A 18 -4.27 -2.01 5.26
N PHE A 19 -4.14 -1.94 3.95
CA PHE A 19 -3.03 -2.51 3.21
C PHE A 19 -1.69 -1.91 3.63
N GLU A 20 -1.58 -0.58 3.70
CA GLU A 20 -0.39 0.09 4.23
C GLU A 20 -0.06 -0.33 5.66
N SER A 21 -1.09 -0.39 6.52
CA SER A 21 -0.91 -0.77 7.92
C SER A 21 -0.35 -2.18 8.08
N ASN A 22 -0.83 -3.13 7.28
CA ASN A 22 -0.31 -4.49 7.27
C ASN A 22 1.15 -4.54 6.80
N ILE A 23 1.53 -3.71 5.81
CA ILE A 23 2.93 -3.60 5.37
C ILE A 23 3.80 -3.08 6.50
N VAL A 24 3.40 -1.97 7.16
CA VAL A 24 4.17 -1.39 8.27
C VAL A 24 4.35 -2.38 9.42
N VAL A 25 3.27 -3.05 9.84
CA VAL A 25 3.32 -4.04 10.94
C VAL A 25 4.24 -5.21 10.57
N SER A 26 4.09 -5.76 9.37
CA SER A 26 4.90 -6.90 8.91
C SER A 26 6.37 -6.52 8.79
N LEU A 27 6.66 -5.36 8.19
CA LEU A 27 8.03 -4.90 8.00
C LEU A 27 8.70 -4.58 9.34
N ARG A 28 7.97 -3.99 10.30
CA ARG A 28 8.49 -3.74 11.64
C ARG A 28 8.97 -5.03 12.30
N GLY A 29 8.19 -6.10 12.24
CA GLY A 29 8.59 -7.42 12.75
C GLY A 29 9.86 -7.96 12.09
N VAL A 30 9.96 -7.84 10.76
CA VAL A 30 11.16 -8.25 10.01
C VAL A 30 12.38 -7.41 10.40
N LEU A 31 12.24 -6.09 10.49
CA LEU A 31 13.36 -5.21 10.86
C LEU A 31 13.85 -5.46 12.28
N THR A 32 12.95 -5.69 13.25
CA THR A 32 13.34 -6.08 14.61
C THR A 32 14.15 -7.37 14.61
N LEU A 33 13.76 -8.37 13.81
CA LEU A 33 14.52 -9.61 13.68
C LEU A 33 15.90 -9.36 13.05
N LEU A 34 15.99 -8.57 11.98
CA LEU A 34 17.27 -8.27 11.33
C LEU A 34 18.22 -7.48 12.24
N GLU A 35 17.69 -6.57 13.05
CA GLU A 35 18.47 -5.84 14.07
C GLU A 35 19.03 -6.78 15.13
N GLN A 36 18.21 -7.72 15.64
CA GLN A 36 18.65 -8.74 16.61
C GLN A 36 19.71 -9.69 16.04
N LEU A 37 19.69 -9.92 14.74
CA LEU A 37 20.69 -10.71 14.01
C LEU A 37 21.94 -9.89 13.65
N GLU A 38 22.04 -8.63 14.10
CA GLU A 38 23.16 -7.72 13.86
C GLU A 38 23.49 -7.56 12.36
N VAL A 39 22.45 -7.56 11.52
CA VAL A 39 22.62 -7.39 10.07
C VAL A 39 23.19 -5.99 9.78
N PRO A 40 24.24 -5.88 8.95
CA PRO A 40 24.84 -4.58 8.66
C PRO A 40 23.91 -3.71 7.80
N ILE A 41 23.86 -2.44 8.14
CA ILE A 41 23.21 -1.37 7.37
C ILE A 41 24.20 -0.73 6.38
N PRO A 42 23.72 -0.14 5.26
CA PRO A 42 22.33 0.14 4.92
C PRO A 42 21.58 -1.06 4.31
N LEU A 43 20.26 -1.11 4.55
CA LEU A 43 19.36 -2.08 3.89
C LEU A 43 18.59 -1.42 2.75
N GLN A 44 18.54 -2.06 1.60
CA GLN A 44 17.67 -1.65 0.51
C GLN A 44 16.37 -2.47 0.54
N ILE A 45 15.24 -1.79 0.65
CA ILE A 45 13.91 -2.40 0.73
C ILE A 45 13.14 -2.03 -0.54
N ARG A 46 12.58 -3.03 -1.23
CA ARG A 46 11.76 -2.83 -2.43
C ARG A 46 10.44 -3.57 -2.26
N LEU A 47 9.34 -2.91 -2.61
CA LEU A 47 8.01 -3.51 -2.60
C LEU A 47 7.55 -3.79 -4.03
N ALA A 48 6.82 -4.89 -4.21
CA ALA A 48 6.10 -5.17 -5.43
C ALA A 48 4.71 -5.74 -5.12
N ILE A 49 3.70 -5.36 -5.89
CA ILE A 49 2.39 -6.01 -5.90
C ILE A 49 2.28 -6.82 -7.19
N ILE A 50 2.02 -8.12 -7.04
CA ILE A 50 1.89 -9.07 -8.15
C ILE A 50 0.44 -9.54 -8.22
N GLY A 51 -0.09 -9.70 -9.43
CA GLY A 51 -1.51 -10.06 -9.62
C GLY A 51 -2.46 -8.88 -9.41
N ALA A 52 -2.00 -7.65 -9.59
CA ALA A 52 -2.78 -6.44 -9.29
C ALA A 52 -3.84 -6.11 -10.36
N GLN A 53 -3.76 -6.71 -11.54
CA GLN A 53 -4.64 -6.37 -12.65
C GLN A 53 -6.11 -6.63 -12.30
N GLY A 54 -6.97 -5.64 -12.53
CA GLY A 54 -8.40 -5.73 -12.22
C GLY A 54 -8.73 -5.54 -10.74
N TYR A 55 -7.75 -5.22 -9.89
CA TYR A 55 -8.01 -4.82 -8.50
C TYR A 55 -8.33 -3.32 -8.40
N VAL A 56 -9.07 -2.96 -7.36
CA VAL A 56 -9.39 -1.58 -7.00
C VAL A 56 -8.98 -1.31 -5.56
N GLY A 57 -8.13 -0.30 -5.37
CA GLY A 57 -7.85 0.26 -4.04
C GLY A 57 -8.96 1.24 -3.66
N HIS A 58 -9.56 1.08 -2.48
CA HIS A 58 -10.56 2.01 -1.95
C HIS A 58 -10.16 2.54 -0.59
N ILE A 59 -10.59 3.76 -0.29
CA ILE A 59 -10.45 4.41 1.03
C ILE A 59 -11.73 4.33 1.87
N SER A 60 -12.87 4.05 1.24
CA SER A 60 -14.18 3.96 1.90
C SER A 60 -15.13 3.12 1.06
N ARG A 61 -16.16 2.56 1.71
CA ARG A 61 -17.22 1.76 1.07
C ARG A 61 -18.08 2.52 0.05
N TYR A 62 -18.02 3.86 0.06
CA TYR A 62 -18.80 4.72 -0.84
C TYR A 62 -18.00 5.27 -2.02
N ASP A 63 -16.75 4.82 -2.17
CA ASP A 63 -15.90 5.30 -3.26
C ASP A 63 -16.33 4.66 -4.59
N HIS A 64 -16.44 5.46 -5.66
CA HIS A 64 -16.88 4.97 -6.97
C HIS A 64 -15.71 4.27 -7.69
N PRO A 65 -15.76 2.95 -7.89
CA PRO A 65 -14.59 2.16 -8.27
C PRO A 65 -14.27 2.21 -9.78
N GLU A 66 -15.20 2.65 -10.63
CA GLU A 66 -15.05 2.55 -12.09
C GLU A 66 -13.82 3.26 -12.69
N ASN A 67 -13.30 4.30 -12.03
CA ASN A 67 -12.15 5.07 -12.52
C ASN A 67 -10.81 4.67 -11.88
N LYS A 68 -10.78 3.60 -11.05
CA LYS A 68 -9.65 3.27 -10.16
C LYS A 68 -9.13 1.83 -10.32
N ILE A 69 -9.46 1.19 -11.44
CA ILE A 69 -9.05 -0.18 -11.73
C ILE A 69 -7.58 -0.18 -12.16
N ILE A 70 -6.77 -1.00 -11.50
CA ILE A 70 -5.37 -1.20 -11.85
C ILE A 70 -5.28 -1.96 -13.18
N ASP A 71 -4.58 -1.40 -14.16
CA ASP A 71 -4.44 -1.92 -15.52
C ASP A 71 -3.22 -2.86 -15.71
N ARG A 72 -2.29 -2.88 -14.74
CA ARG A 72 -1.06 -3.68 -14.77
C ARG A 72 -1.12 -4.88 -13.83
N ASN A 73 -0.53 -5.99 -14.26
CA ASN A 73 -0.42 -7.19 -13.42
C ASN A 73 0.62 -7.04 -12.30
N GLU A 74 1.71 -6.33 -12.59
CA GLU A 74 2.85 -6.17 -11.68
C GLU A 74 3.10 -4.68 -11.47
N LEU A 75 3.17 -4.30 -10.20
CA LEU A 75 3.53 -2.95 -9.76
C LEU A 75 4.83 -3.05 -8.98
N PHE A 76 5.92 -2.55 -9.56
CA PHE A 76 7.20 -2.41 -8.87
C PHE A 76 7.34 -0.98 -8.38
N PHE A 77 7.73 -0.83 -7.11
CA PHE A 77 7.93 0.47 -6.50
C PHE A 77 9.41 0.79 -6.35
N ASP A 78 9.71 2.06 -6.16
CA ASP A 78 11.07 2.49 -5.88
C ASP A 78 11.61 1.85 -4.61
N ALA A 79 12.93 1.63 -4.61
CA ALA A 79 13.61 1.14 -3.42
C ALA A 79 13.81 2.26 -2.41
N VAL A 80 13.65 1.93 -1.13
CA VAL A 80 13.95 2.81 -0.01
C VAL A 80 15.15 2.26 0.76
N THR A 81 15.99 3.16 1.26
CA THR A 81 17.18 2.81 2.02
C THR A 81 16.91 3.00 3.51
N LEU A 82 17.25 2.00 4.31
CA LEU A 82 17.26 2.08 5.77
C LEU A 82 18.70 2.28 6.24
N ASP A 83 19.00 3.48 6.73
CA ASP A 83 20.34 3.87 7.19
C ASP A 83 20.50 3.83 8.72
N SER A 84 19.42 3.61 9.48
CA SER A 84 19.48 3.47 10.93
C SER A 84 18.36 2.61 11.50
N TRP A 85 18.69 1.84 12.52
CA TRP A 85 17.72 1.13 13.35
C TRP A 85 17.01 2.16 14.25
N GLY A 86 15.67 2.17 14.22
CA GLY A 86 14.85 3.12 15.00
C GLY A 86 13.99 4.09 14.17
N VAL A 87 14.07 4.05 12.84
CA VAL A 87 13.14 4.79 11.97
C VAL A 87 11.83 4.02 11.83
N ASP A 88 10.69 4.68 12.04
CA ASP A 88 9.37 4.07 11.83
C ASP A 88 9.16 3.71 10.35
N PRO A 89 8.83 2.45 10.01
CA PRO A 89 8.56 2.05 8.63
C PRO A 89 7.50 2.88 7.92
N GLY A 90 6.50 3.38 8.64
CA GLY A 90 5.49 4.27 8.07
C GLY A 90 6.06 5.56 7.51
N ILE A 91 7.19 6.04 8.04
CA ILE A 91 7.82 7.30 7.62
C ILE A 91 8.66 7.09 6.36
N PHE A 92 9.60 6.14 6.38
CA PHE A 92 10.51 5.96 5.25
C PHE A 92 9.83 5.30 4.03
N LEU A 93 8.70 4.60 4.21
CA LEU A 93 7.90 4.05 3.11
C LEU A 93 6.96 5.06 2.46
N LYS A 94 6.95 6.33 2.89
CA LYS A 94 6.01 7.33 2.36
C LYS A 94 6.00 7.43 0.85
N SER A 95 7.17 7.49 0.21
CA SER A 95 7.26 7.55 -1.24
C SER A 95 6.65 6.33 -1.92
N VAL A 96 6.80 5.14 -1.33
CA VAL A 96 6.22 3.89 -1.83
C VAL A 96 4.70 3.89 -1.65
N PHE A 97 4.20 4.37 -0.51
CA PHE A 97 2.77 4.49 -0.27
C PHE A 97 2.11 5.48 -1.22
N ASP A 98 2.74 6.62 -1.49
CA ASP A 98 2.26 7.58 -2.50
C ASP A 98 2.18 6.96 -3.89
N GLN A 99 3.13 6.08 -4.26
CA GLN A 99 3.10 5.33 -5.52
C GLN A 99 1.98 4.29 -5.57
N ILE A 100 1.73 3.57 -4.47
CA ILE A 100 0.62 2.60 -4.38
C ILE A 100 -0.72 3.32 -4.57
N TRP A 101 -0.90 4.47 -3.93
CA TRP A 101 -2.11 5.27 -4.05
C TRP A 101 -2.27 5.85 -5.46
N ASN A 102 -1.18 6.30 -6.09
CA ASN A 102 -1.18 6.71 -7.50
C ASN A 102 -1.61 5.58 -8.43
N ALA A 103 -1.10 4.37 -8.22
CA ALA A 103 -1.51 3.21 -9.01
C ALA A 103 -3.01 2.88 -8.84
N CYS A 104 -3.62 3.30 -7.73
CA CYS A 104 -5.06 3.16 -7.45
C CYS A 104 -5.88 4.41 -7.81
N GLY A 105 -5.30 5.40 -8.51
CA GLY A 105 -6.00 6.60 -8.97
C GLY A 105 -6.14 7.73 -7.94
N TYR A 106 -5.37 7.71 -6.85
CA TYR A 106 -5.31 8.80 -5.87
C TYR A 106 -4.01 9.59 -6.00
N GLN A 107 -4.03 10.87 -5.62
CA GLN A 107 -2.87 11.74 -5.79
C GLN A 107 -1.70 11.40 -4.84
N TYR A 108 -1.99 10.99 -3.60
CA TYR A 108 -1.02 10.65 -2.54
C TYR A 108 -1.70 9.89 -1.40
N SER A 109 -0.92 9.30 -0.49
CA SER A 109 -1.44 8.60 0.69
C SER A 109 -1.99 9.57 1.74
N TYR A 110 -3.22 9.34 2.21
CA TYR A 110 -3.86 10.14 3.25
C TYR A 110 -3.53 9.67 4.68
N SER A 111 -2.56 8.78 4.82
CA SER A 111 -2.13 8.22 6.10
C SER A 111 -1.10 9.07 6.85
N TYR A 112 -0.94 10.36 6.51
CA TYR A 112 0.04 11.25 7.13
C TYR A 112 -0.65 12.47 7.74
N ASP A 113 -0.24 12.85 8.94
CA ASP A 113 -0.71 14.10 9.56
C ASP A 113 0.09 15.32 9.10
N ALA A 114 -0.25 16.50 9.64
CA ALA A 114 0.38 17.77 9.28
C ALA A 114 1.88 17.84 9.63
N ASP A 115 2.32 17.05 10.61
CA ASP A 115 3.72 16.98 11.03
C ASP A 115 4.50 15.91 10.23
N GLY A 116 3.82 15.22 9.30
CA GLY A 116 4.40 14.14 8.51
C GLY A 116 4.50 12.80 9.25
N ALA A 117 3.88 12.69 10.43
CA ALA A 117 3.82 11.42 11.15
C ALA A 117 2.81 10.48 10.49
N TRP A 118 3.17 9.21 10.39
CA TRP A 118 2.31 8.19 9.81
C TRP A 118 1.17 7.84 10.78
N LYS A 119 -0.06 8.19 10.40
CA LYS A 119 -1.32 7.95 11.10
C LYS A 119 -2.37 7.43 10.10
N PRO A 120 -2.39 6.11 9.82
CA PRO A 120 -3.35 5.55 8.90
C PRO A 120 -4.77 5.76 9.45
N ARG A 121 -5.66 6.30 8.61
CA ARG A 121 -7.08 6.41 8.95
C ARG A 121 -7.74 5.05 8.78
N MET A 122 -7.91 4.35 9.89
CA MET A 122 -8.75 3.16 9.97
C MET A 122 -10.17 3.63 10.29
N ASP A 123 -10.92 4.03 9.28
CA ASP A 123 -12.35 4.30 9.46
C ASP A 123 -13.00 3.00 9.98
N SER A 124 -13.51 3.05 11.21
CA SER A 124 -14.27 1.95 11.85
C SER A 124 -15.73 1.96 11.42
#